data_AF-A0A3D2TMF4-F1
#
_entry.id   AF-A0A3D2TMF4-F1
#
_cell.length_a   1.000
_cell.length_b   1.000
_cell.length_c   1.000
_cell.angle_alpha   90.00
_cell.angle_beta   90.00
_cell.angle_gamma   90.00
#
_symmetry.space_group_name_H-M   'P 1'
#
loop_
_entity.id
_entity.type
_entity.pdbx_description
1 polymer ?
#
loop_
_entity_poly.entity_id
_entity_poly.type
_entity_poly.pdbx_seq_one_letter_code
_entity_poly.pdbx_strand_id
1 'polypeptide(L)'
;MVGLDPADPIRGFRGRHPVTEQIGGDAARWDWENLGKNLTAKAVDYIERNSDDPFCLFFFPHHPHTFIRPHPDFHCTAKSGLRGDFIQELDWCVGEVLDALEREGIAEDTLVMFTSDNGPTIIELWAAELKAHDMTGGLRDEKGTVYEGGVRIPMVVRWPGVVSRGSES
;
A
#
# COMPACT_ATOMS: atom_id res chain seq x y z
N MET A 1 -1.82 10.63 -22.56
CA MET A 1 -1.36 10.90 -21.19
C MET A 1 -2.54 11.49 -20.44
N VAL A 2 -3.09 10.76 -19.47
CA VAL A 2 -4.23 11.24 -18.68
C VAL A 2 -3.74 12.47 -17.90
N GLY A 3 -4.23 13.67 -18.22
CA GLY A 3 -3.78 14.93 -17.61
C GLY A 3 -3.25 16.01 -18.58
N LEU A 4 -3.11 15.72 -19.87
CA LEU A 4 -2.82 16.71 -20.92
C LEU A 4 -4.06 17.03 -21.78
N ASP A 5 -5.26 16.92 -21.20
CA ASP A 5 -6.48 17.28 -21.91
C ASP A 5 -6.48 18.80 -22.18
N PRO A 6 -6.45 19.26 -23.44
CA PRO A 6 -6.49 20.69 -23.74
C PRO A 6 -7.82 21.35 -23.34
N ALA A 7 -8.90 20.56 -23.23
CA ALA A 7 -10.21 21.02 -22.75
C ALA A 7 -10.26 21.13 -21.22
N ASP A 8 -9.37 20.43 -20.52
CA ASP A 8 -9.26 20.43 -19.06
C ASP A 8 -7.80 20.50 -18.57
N PRO A 9 -7.10 21.63 -18.81
CA PRO A 9 -5.68 21.74 -18.53
C PRO A 9 -5.40 21.83 -17.03
N ILE A 10 -4.39 21.10 -16.58
CA ILE A 10 -3.85 21.19 -15.22
C ILE A 10 -3.30 22.60 -14.96
N ARG A 11 -3.79 23.26 -13.91
CA ARG A 11 -3.28 24.56 -13.43
C ARG A 11 -3.01 24.51 -11.94
N GLY A 12 -1.79 24.84 -11.54
CA GLY A 12 -1.38 24.97 -10.14
C GLY A 12 -1.45 26.42 -9.66
N PHE A 13 -1.93 26.63 -8.43
CA PHE A 13 -1.88 27.92 -7.75
C PHE A 13 -1.09 27.81 -6.45
N ARG A 14 -0.37 28.88 -6.09
CA ARG A 14 0.22 29.01 -4.76
C ARG A 14 -0.88 29.37 -3.76
N GLY A 15 -1.33 28.38 -2.99
CA GLY A 15 -2.24 28.57 -1.85
C GLY A 15 -1.50 29.00 -0.58
N ARG A 16 -2.25 29.14 0.53
CA ARG A 16 -1.69 29.42 1.88
C ARG A 16 -0.96 28.21 2.49
N HIS A 17 -1.21 27.00 2.01
CA HIS A 17 -0.50 25.77 2.39
C HIS A 17 0.67 25.49 1.41
N PRO A 18 1.74 24.78 1.84
CA PRO A 18 2.88 24.43 0.99
C PRO A 18 2.53 23.44 -0.14
N VAL A 19 1.29 22.95 -0.20
CA VAL A 19 0.78 22.12 -1.30
C VAL A 19 0.13 23.05 -2.32
N THR A 20 0.63 23.02 -3.56
CA THR A 20 0.01 23.71 -4.70
C THR A 20 -1.40 23.17 -4.90
N GLU A 21 -2.41 24.04 -4.80
CA GLU A 21 -3.79 23.69 -5.17
C GLU A 21 -3.85 23.54 -6.70
N GLN A 22 -4.46 22.45 -7.17
CA GLN A 22 -4.55 22.10 -8.59
C GLN A 22 -6.00 22.07 -9.07
N ILE A 23 -6.29 22.76 -10.17
CA ILE A 23 -7.54 22.63 -10.92
C ILE A 23 -7.28 21.99 -12.28
N GLY A 24 -8.32 21.34 -12.80
CA GLY A 24 -8.29 20.59 -14.05
C GLY A 24 -7.50 19.28 -13.99
N GLY A 25 -7.49 18.56 -15.12
CA GLY A 25 -7.03 17.17 -15.19
C GLY A 25 -7.95 16.22 -14.43
N ASP A 26 -9.26 16.45 -14.45
CA ASP A 26 -10.27 15.67 -13.72
C ASP A 26 -10.18 14.18 -14.03
N ALA A 27 -9.95 13.82 -15.30
CA ALA A 27 -9.74 12.42 -15.69
C ALA A 27 -8.46 11.81 -15.09
N ALA A 28 -7.49 12.64 -14.69
CA ALA A 28 -6.24 12.24 -14.04
C ALA A 28 -6.30 12.30 -12.51
N ARG A 29 -7.42 12.77 -11.93
CA ARG A 29 -7.58 12.82 -10.49
C ARG A 29 -7.69 11.41 -9.94
N TRP A 30 -6.97 11.18 -8.86
CA TRP A 30 -7.04 9.93 -8.13
C TRP A 30 -8.36 9.84 -7.38
N ASP A 31 -9.12 8.78 -7.67
CA ASP A 31 -10.16 8.31 -6.76
C ASP A 31 -9.49 7.59 -5.60
N TRP A 32 -9.25 8.33 -4.51
CA TRP A 32 -8.50 7.85 -3.35
C TRP A 32 -9.15 6.65 -2.68
N GLU A 33 -10.48 6.57 -2.66
CA GLU A 33 -11.20 5.45 -2.01
C GLU A 33 -11.10 4.17 -2.84
N ASN A 34 -11.00 4.28 -4.16
CA ASN A 34 -10.85 3.12 -5.05
C ASN A 34 -9.40 2.83 -5.45
N LEU A 35 -8.43 3.67 -5.04
CA LEU A 35 -7.05 3.56 -5.51
C LEU A 35 -6.42 2.21 -5.14
N GLY A 36 -6.64 1.72 -3.92
CA GLY A 36 -6.19 0.41 -3.47
C GLY A 36 -6.67 -0.71 -4.38
N LYS A 37 -7.99 -0.84 -4.50
CA LYS A 37 -8.64 -1.84 -5.38
C LYS A 37 -8.21 -1.72 -6.85
N ASN A 38 -8.10 -0.51 -7.38
CA ASN A 38 -7.70 -0.29 -8.78
C ASN A 38 -6.26 -0.73 -9.05
N LEU A 39 -5.33 -0.48 -8.13
CA LEU A 39 -3.95 -0.96 -8.24
C LEU A 39 -3.88 -2.48 -8.12
N THR A 40 -4.61 -3.07 -7.17
CA THR A 40 -4.71 -4.52 -6.99
C THR A 40 -5.28 -5.21 -8.23
N ALA A 41 -6.37 -4.69 -8.80
CA ALA A 41 -6.96 -5.25 -10.02
C ALA A 41 -5.97 -5.28 -11.20
N LYS A 42 -5.13 -4.25 -11.34
CA LYS A 42 -4.06 -4.21 -12.36
C LYS A 42 -2.95 -5.22 -12.10
N ALA A 43 -2.60 -5.45 -10.83
CA ALA A 43 -1.61 -6.45 -10.44
C ALA A 43 -2.13 -7.86 -10.73
N VAL A 44 -3.38 -8.16 -10.38
CA VAL A 44 -4.07 -9.43 -10.68
C VAL A 44 -4.15 -9.66 -12.18
N ASP A 45 -4.66 -8.70 -12.95
CA ASP A 45 -4.73 -8.79 -14.42
C ASP A 45 -3.34 -8.99 -15.05
N TYR A 46 -2.29 -8.36 -14.50
CA TYR A 46 -0.93 -8.62 -14.97
C TYR A 46 -0.50 -10.07 -14.72
N ILE A 47 -0.78 -10.64 -13.55
CA ILE A 47 -0.46 -12.04 -13.23
C ILE A 47 -1.19 -12.98 -14.19
N GLU A 48 -2.50 -12.83 -14.33
CA GLU A 48 -3.34 -13.68 -15.19
C GLU A 48 -2.90 -13.65 -16.65
N ARG A 49 -2.48 -12.49 -17.17
CA ARG A 49 -2.03 -12.35 -18.56
C ARG A 49 -0.62 -12.89 -18.82
N ASN A 50 0.17 -13.16 -17.78
CA ASN A 50 1.56 -13.57 -17.91
C ASN A 50 1.84 -14.91 -17.20
N SER A 51 0.81 -15.68 -16.81
CA SER A 51 1.00 -16.92 -16.04
C SER A 51 1.74 -18.03 -16.81
N ASP A 52 1.79 -17.94 -18.15
CA ASP A 52 2.52 -18.89 -19.01
C ASP A 52 4.04 -18.63 -19.11
N ASP A 53 4.52 -17.43 -18.74
CA ASP A 53 5.92 -17.02 -18.88
C ASP A 53 6.51 -16.51 -17.53
N PRO A 54 7.82 -16.67 -17.27
CA PRO A 54 8.43 -16.07 -16.10
C PRO A 54 8.27 -14.55 -16.09
N PHE A 55 7.74 -14.00 -14.99
CA PHE A 55 7.54 -12.56 -14.83
C PHE A 55 8.17 -12.02 -13.54
N CYS A 56 8.31 -10.70 -13.50
CA CYS A 56 8.63 -9.96 -12.28
C CYS A 56 7.62 -8.82 -12.11
N LEU A 57 6.90 -8.82 -10.99
CA LEU A 57 5.92 -7.80 -10.65
C LEU A 57 6.40 -6.99 -9.44
N PHE A 58 6.51 -5.68 -9.63
CA PHE A 58 6.69 -4.72 -8.55
C PHE A 58 5.33 -4.08 -8.24
N PHE A 59 4.74 -4.48 -7.11
CA PHE A 59 3.45 -3.96 -6.67
C PHE A 59 3.65 -2.96 -5.51
N PHE A 60 3.24 -1.71 -5.73
CA PHE A 60 3.37 -0.62 -4.75
C PHE A 60 1.98 -0.08 -4.38
N PRO A 61 1.23 -0.76 -3.50
CA PRO A 61 0.01 -0.20 -2.95
C PRO A 61 0.32 1.08 -2.15
N HIS A 62 -0.60 2.03 -2.13
CA HIS A 62 -0.41 3.32 -1.46
C HIS A 62 -0.55 3.27 0.07
N HIS A 63 -0.95 2.12 0.61
CA HIS A 63 -1.20 1.91 2.02
C HIS A 63 0.11 1.79 2.84
N PRO A 64 0.16 2.25 4.10
CA PRO A 64 -0.77 3.14 4.79
C PRO A 64 -0.22 4.59 4.82
N HIS A 65 0.22 5.13 3.68
CA HIS A 65 0.76 6.49 3.62
C HIS A 65 -0.26 7.53 4.13
N THR A 66 0.21 8.73 4.50
CA THR A 66 -0.66 9.87 4.86
C THR A 66 -1.69 10.14 3.75
N PHE A 67 -2.82 10.78 4.11
CA PHE A 67 -4.08 10.80 3.33
C PHE A 67 -4.84 9.48 3.38
N ILE A 68 -4.96 8.92 4.59
CA ILE A 68 -5.66 7.68 4.90
C ILE A 68 -7.13 7.78 4.42
N ARG A 69 -7.44 6.96 3.41
CA ARG A 69 -8.74 6.89 2.71
C ARG A 69 -9.05 5.43 2.35
N PRO A 70 -9.28 4.55 3.35
CA PRO A 70 -9.67 3.18 3.05
C PRO A 70 -10.94 3.14 2.21
N HIS A 71 -11.05 2.14 1.35
CA HIS A 71 -12.29 1.88 0.64
C HIS A 71 -13.45 1.68 1.65
N PRO A 72 -14.69 2.14 1.35
CA PRO A 72 -15.85 2.05 2.27
C PRO A 72 -16.09 0.68 2.91
N ASP A 73 -15.82 -0.40 2.19
CA ASP A 73 -15.92 -1.79 2.69
C ASP A 73 -15.09 -2.07 3.95
N PHE A 74 -14.03 -1.30 4.20
CA PHE A 74 -13.14 -1.45 5.36
C PHE A 74 -13.42 -0.43 6.47
N HIS A 75 -14.39 0.47 6.32
CA HIS A 75 -14.63 1.51 7.33
C HIS A 75 -15.11 0.91 8.64
N CYS A 76 -14.48 1.32 9.74
CA CYS A 76 -14.81 0.94 11.11
C CYS A 76 -14.71 -0.58 11.37
N THR A 77 -13.86 -1.30 10.64
CA THR A 77 -13.62 -2.74 10.86
C THR A 77 -12.44 -2.98 11.80
N ALA A 78 -11.51 -2.04 11.91
CA ALA A 78 -10.34 -2.13 12.77
C ALA A 78 -10.56 -1.48 14.14
N LYS A 79 -10.06 -2.16 15.19
CA LYS A 79 -10.01 -1.59 16.55
C LYS A 79 -8.97 -0.47 16.69
N SER A 80 -8.06 -0.34 15.73
CA SER A 80 -6.98 0.65 15.69
C SER A 80 -7.33 1.93 14.92
N GLY A 81 -8.61 2.13 14.58
CA GLY A 81 -9.08 3.32 13.89
C GLY A 81 -8.84 3.28 12.37
N LEU A 82 -8.94 4.44 11.73
CA LEU A 82 -8.99 4.56 10.27
C LEU A 82 -7.70 4.05 9.59
N ARG A 83 -6.53 4.24 10.22
CA ARG A 83 -5.29 3.61 9.74
C ARG A 83 -5.33 2.09 9.81
N GLY A 84 -5.96 1.54 10.83
CA GLY A 84 -6.20 0.11 10.96
C GLY A 84 -7.06 -0.43 9.82
N ASP A 85 -8.14 0.28 9.50
CA ASP A 85 -9.00 -0.03 8.35
C ASP A 85 -8.18 -0.04 7.04
N PHE A 86 -7.28 0.92 6.89
CA PHE A 86 -6.39 1.02 5.74
C PHE A 86 -5.34 -0.10 5.68
N ILE A 87 -4.84 -0.55 6.82
CA ILE A 87 -3.97 -1.73 6.90
C ILE A 87 -4.75 -3.00 6.57
N GLN A 88 -6.03 -3.11 6.95
CA GLN A 88 -6.87 -4.24 6.53
C GLN A 88 -7.13 -4.24 5.02
N GLU A 89 -7.29 -3.08 4.41
CA GLU A 89 -7.35 -3.00 2.94
C GLU A 89 -6.03 -3.46 2.29
N LEU A 90 -4.87 -3.08 2.84
CA LEU A 90 -3.58 -3.60 2.36
C LEU A 90 -3.48 -5.12 2.48
N ASP A 91 -3.92 -5.69 3.61
CA ASP A 91 -3.96 -7.13 3.84
C ASP A 91 -4.84 -7.82 2.78
N TRP A 92 -6.03 -7.26 2.51
CA TRP A 92 -6.90 -7.73 1.42
C TRP A 92 -6.21 -7.61 0.05
N CYS A 93 -5.55 -6.49 -0.26
CA CYS A 93 -4.82 -6.31 -1.51
C CYS A 93 -3.74 -7.38 -1.72
N VAL A 94 -3.03 -7.78 -0.66
CA VAL A 94 -2.05 -8.87 -0.70
C VAL A 94 -2.74 -10.21 -0.90
N GLY A 95 -3.87 -10.44 -0.22
CA GLY A 95 -4.71 -11.63 -0.39
C GLY A 95 -5.10 -11.85 -1.85
N GLU A 96 -5.65 -10.83 -2.52
CA GLU A 96 -6.04 -10.92 -3.93
C GLU A 96 -4.88 -11.30 -4.88
N VAL A 97 -3.68 -10.78 -4.60
CA VAL A 97 -2.47 -11.13 -5.37
C VAL A 97 -2.09 -12.60 -5.15
N LEU A 98 -2.14 -13.08 -3.90
CA LEU A 98 -1.85 -14.48 -3.58
C LEU A 98 -2.90 -15.42 -4.18
N ASP A 99 -4.18 -15.06 -4.09
CA ASP A 99 -5.29 -15.81 -4.66
C ASP A 99 -5.20 -15.88 -6.19
N ALA A 100 -4.71 -14.83 -6.85
CA ALA A 100 -4.43 -14.87 -8.29
C ALA A 100 -3.33 -15.89 -8.64
N LEU A 101 -2.22 -15.92 -7.89
CA LEU A 101 -1.16 -16.91 -8.09
C LEU A 101 -1.67 -18.34 -7.87
N GLU A 102 -2.54 -18.55 -6.86
CA GLU A 102 -3.15 -19.85 -6.59
C GLU A 102 -4.13 -20.27 -7.68
N ARG A 103 -4.99 -19.36 -8.15
CA ARG A 103 -5.94 -19.59 -9.25
C ARG A 103 -5.24 -19.96 -10.56
N GLU A 104 -4.14 -19.30 -10.87
CA GLU A 104 -3.31 -19.58 -12.05
C GLU A 104 -2.40 -20.81 -11.86
N GLY A 105 -2.38 -21.43 -10.68
CA GLY A 105 -1.61 -22.66 -10.41
C GLY A 105 -0.10 -22.46 -10.33
N ILE A 106 0.38 -21.22 -10.21
CA ILE A 106 1.81 -20.85 -10.22
C ILE A 106 2.35 -20.46 -8.84
N ALA A 107 1.54 -20.57 -7.79
CA ALA A 107 1.90 -20.14 -6.43
C ALA A 107 3.11 -20.87 -5.82
N GLU A 108 3.39 -22.12 -6.23
CA GLU A 108 4.54 -22.91 -5.77
C GLU A 108 5.84 -22.54 -6.52
N ASP A 109 5.74 -21.98 -7.73
CA ASP A 109 6.88 -21.53 -8.55
C ASP A 109 7.10 -20.01 -8.51
N THR A 110 6.42 -19.33 -7.58
CA THR A 110 6.52 -17.88 -7.43
C THR A 110 7.15 -17.51 -6.09
N LEU A 111 8.27 -16.78 -6.14
CA LEU A 111 8.83 -16.08 -4.99
C LEU A 111 8.05 -14.78 -4.73
N VAL A 112 7.40 -14.69 -3.56
CA VAL A 112 6.73 -13.47 -3.10
C VAL A 112 7.53 -12.85 -1.96
N MET A 113 7.82 -11.56 -2.08
CA MET A 113 8.47 -10.76 -1.05
C MET A 113 7.56 -9.60 -0.66
N PHE A 114 7.28 -9.44 0.63
CA PHE A 114 6.50 -8.33 1.17
C PHE A 114 7.36 -7.52 2.13
N THR A 115 7.42 -6.21 1.92
CA THR A 115 8.20 -5.29 2.74
C THR A 115 7.67 -3.85 2.68
N SER A 116 8.33 -2.92 3.37
CA SER A 116 7.99 -1.50 3.46
C SER A 116 9.15 -0.62 2.98
N ASP A 117 8.90 0.64 2.64
CA ASP A 117 9.92 1.60 2.21
C ASP A 117 10.70 2.22 3.39
N ASN A 118 10.02 2.40 4.52
CA ASN A 118 10.53 2.96 5.77
C ASN A 118 9.66 2.50 6.97
N GLY A 119 10.08 2.87 8.18
CA GLY A 119 9.25 2.79 9.38
C GLY A 119 7.97 3.64 9.31
N PRO A 120 7.07 3.56 10.29
CA PRO A 120 5.81 4.29 10.27
C PRO A 120 6.01 5.80 10.32
N THR A 121 5.10 6.56 9.73
CA THR A 121 4.93 7.98 10.11
C THR A 121 4.08 8.05 11.37
N ILE A 122 4.53 8.80 12.38
CA ILE A 122 3.76 9.10 13.59
C ILE A 122 3.45 10.59 13.58
N ILE A 123 2.18 10.96 13.64
CA ILE A 123 1.74 12.36 13.63
C ILE A 123 0.79 12.54 14.81
N GLU A 124 1.00 13.58 15.62
CA GLU A 124 0.17 13.86 16.81
C GLU A 124 -1.33 13.97 16.51
N LEU A 125 -1.70 14.38 15.29
CA LEU A 125 -3.09 14.43 14.81
C LEU A 125 -3.78 13.05 14.81
N TRP A 126 -3.01 11.96 14.94
CA TRP A 126 -3.50 10.58 15.03
C TRP A 126 -3.45 10.02 16.46
N ALA A 127 -3.53 10.89 17.48
CA ALA A 127 -3.46 10.52 18.89
C ALA A 127 -4.45 9.40 19.32
N ALA A 128 -5.59 9.24 18.64
CA ALA A 128 -6.52 8.14 18.89
C ALA A 128 -5.97 6.78 18.43
N GLU A 129 -5.29 6.74 17.29
CA GLU A 129 -4.66 5.53 16.73
C GLU A 129 -3.43 5.12 17.56
N LEU A 130 -2.66 6.12 18.01
CA LEU A 130 -1.51 5.93 18.91
C LEU A 130 -1.87 5.30 20.26
N LYS A 131 -3.12 5.44 20.71
CA LYS A 131 -3.60 4.77 21.93
C LYS A 131 -4.00 3.32 21.68
N ALA A 132 -4.27 2.95 20.44
CA ALA A 132 -4.79 1.63 20.08
C ALA A 132 -3.69 0.67 19.59
N HIS A 133 -2.56 1.18 19.09
CA HIS A 133 -1.49 0.37 18.54
C HIS A 133 -0.11 1.05 18.66
N ASP A 134 0.90 0.29 19.07
CA ASP A 134 2.30 0.68 19.01
C ASP A 134 2.86 0.38 17.61
N MET A 135 3.04 1.41 16.81
CA MET A 135 3.41 1.30 15.40
C MET A 135 4.87 0.92 15.16
N THR A 136 5.76 1.17 16.13
CA THR A 136 7.18 0.81 16.01
C THR A 136 7.49 -0.47 16.78
N GLY A 137 6.53 -1.02 17.53
CA GLY A 137 6.70 -2.23 18.34
C GLY A 137 7.75 -2.04 19.45
N GLY A 138 7.81 -0.85 20.04
CA GLY A 138 8.76 -0.48 21.09
C GLY A 138 10.13 -0.05 20.57
N LEU A 139 10.33 0.03 19.26
CA LEU A 139 11.57 0.52 18.66
C LEU A 139 11.64 2.05 18.75
N ARG A 140 12.88 2.56 18.83
CA ARG A 140 13.15 3.98 18.97
C ARG A 140 12.85 4.74 17.68
N ASP A 141 12.02 5.78 17.81
CA ASP A 141 11.73 6.80 16.78
C ASP A 141 11.02 6.26 15.52
N GLU A 142 10.84 7.08 14.49
CA GLU A 142 9.95 6.82 13.36
C GLU A 142 10.52 7.28 12.00
N LYS A 143 9.69 7.24 10.94
CA LYS A 143 10.06 7.65 9.57
C LYS A 143 10.85 8.97 9.56
N GLY A 144 11.96 8.97 8.82
CA GLY A 144 12.83 10.13 8.66
C GLY A 144 13.99 10.18 9.64
N THR A 145 14.08 9.21 10.55
CA THR A 145 15.19 9.08 11.50
C THR A 145 16.06 7.86 11.18
N VAL A 146 17.27 7.84 11.76
CA VAL A 146 18.24 6.74 11.61
C VAL A 146 18.10 5.67 12.71
N TYR A 147 17.13 5.82 13.61
CA TYR A 147 16.90 4.86 14.69
C TYR A 147 16.03 3.70 14.21
N GLU A 148 16.05 2.60 14.98
CA GLU A 148 15.44 1.34 14.58
C GLU A 148 13.97 1.46 14.16
N GLY A 149 13.16 2.29 14.80
CA GLY A 149 11.75 2.46 14.41
C GLY A 149 11.57 3.28 13.13
N GLY A 150 12.59 3.99 12.66
CA GLY A 150 12.59 4.68 11.37
C GLY A 150 13.05 3.83 10.19
N VAL A 151 13.96 2.86 10.42
CA VAL A 151 14.63 2.09 9.36
C VAL A 151 14.34 0.59 9.37
N ARG A 152 13.94 0.00 10.50
CA ARG A 152 13.57 -1.41 10.57
C ARG A 152 12.15 -1.59 10.03
N ILE A 153 12.02 -2.46 9.04
CA ILE A 153 10.78 -2.69 8.28
C ILE A 153 10.37 -4.17 8.36
N PRO A 154 9.07 -4.48 8.19
CA PRO A 154 8.64 -5.86 8.04
C PRO A 154 9.27 -6.46 6.77
N MET A 155 9.63 -7.75 6.84
CA MET A 155 10.10 -8.52 5.71
C MET A 155 9.52 -9.92 5.79
N VAL A 156 8.71 -10.29 4.82
CA VAL A 156 8.16 -11.65 4.68
C VAL A 156 8.56 -12.18 3.32
N VAL A 157 9.08 -13.40 3.31
CA VAL A 157 9.44 -14.12 2.08
C VAL A 157 8.64 -15.42 2.04
N ARG A 158 7.91 -15.63 0.94
CA ARG A 158 7.11 -16.82 0.69
C ARG A 158 7.55 -17.43 -0.64
N TRP A 159 8.05 -18.66 -0.58
CA TRP A 159 8.22 -19.53 -1.74
C TRP A 159 7.94 -20.97 -1.30
N PRO A 160 6.71 -21.47 -1.52
CA PRO A 160 6.35 -22.83 -1.11
C PRO A 160 7.32 -23.88 -1.68
N GLY A 161 7.62 -24.91 -0.90
CA GLY A 161 8.59 -25.95 -1.28
C GLY A 161 10.08 -25.54 -1.25
N VAL A 162 10.39 -24.24 -1.28
CA VAL A 162 11.77 -23.72 -1.30
C VAL A 162 12.16 -23.07 0.05
N VAL A 163 11.32 -22.18 0.56
CA VAL A 163 11.51 -21.51 1.87
C VAL A 163 10.76 -22.28 2.94
N SER A 164 11.48 -22.71 3.98
CA SER A 164 10.88 -23.39 5.14
C SER A 164 9.84 -22.52 5.83
N ARG A 165 8.62 -23.04 6.04
CA ARG A 165 7.56 -22.31 6.72
C ARG A 165 8.00 -21.90 8.13
N GLY A 166 7.81 -20.63 8.48
CA GLY A 166 8.06 -20.10 9.81
C GLY A 166 9.55 -19.99 10.18
N SER A 167 10.46 -20.13 9.22
CA SER A 167 11.88 -19.87 9.47
C SER A 167 12.17 -18.38 9.64
N GLU A 168 13.18 -18.07 10.45
CA GLU A 168 13.72 -16.73 10.68
C GLU A 168 15.23 -16.72 10.42
N SER A 169 15.80 -15.53 10.17
CA SER A 169 17.24 -15.31 9.94
C SER A 169 17.80 -14.24 10.87
#